data_AF-A0A6N2BSG4-F1
#
_entry.id   AF-A0A6N2BSG4-F1
#
_cell.length_a   1.000
_cell.length_b   1.000
_cell.length_c   1.000
_cell.angle_alpha   90.00
_cell.angle_beta   90.00
_cell.angle_gamma   90.00
#
_symmetry.space_group_name_H-M   'P 1'
#
loop_
_entity.id
_entity.type
_entity.pdbx_description
1 polymer ?
#
loop_
_entity_poly.entity_id
_entity_poly.type
_entity_poly.pdbx_seq_one_letter_code
_entity_poly.pdbx_strand_id
1 'polypeptide(L)'
;MVLGLDKISPHLSDLPVGPNSKAKVVIYGLGSIEFNYNSQVQLALFLLLKDRVDWMGEIEIYDPVMSTVDMEVYGIFGLKALHNDENGRRKAQGPTMFYMPSPSYFLLGNILEANWSSSSLEQIFLLTNSLEAMEEVLPSYDQFTVATRIRLSITHLFRKEIPIPESSDCQMYPSLFLGFGWHFFKGVKNLPVCIWLYRQRYFEMVIKHDFKSKKISKEFKENLAFIRYPRDFRMCALPHQVGWFKLNIYGIGRKEGELGRYGGVFKDEGGNCLTKYCYKFESNFEDDVIAGLASLKYGLTLVKPERLIVESDNIMLVHYVNGRLKPNEIVKVKLEEIFELLTGITYVVYHVYEDANKVAREWGL
;
A
#
# COMPACT_ATOMS: atom_id res chain seq x y z
N MET A 1 20.68 28.01 -16.66
CA MET A 1 19.21 28.01 -16.87
C MET A 1 18.57 26.64 -17.17
N VAL A 2 19.29 25.50 -17.21
CA VAL A 2 18.73 24.21 -17.72
C VAL A 2 18.00 23.36 -16.65
N LEU A 3 18.30 23.53 -15.36
CA LEU A 3 17.66 22.76 -14.26
C LEU A 3 16.90 23.64 -13.25
N GLY A 4 16.55 24.87 -13.64
CA GLY A 4 15.87 25.80 -12.73
C GLY A 4 16.68 26.21 -11.50
N LEU A 5 18.01 26.13 -11.54
CA LEU A 5 18.90 26.41 -10.40
C LEU A 5 18.65 27.77 -9.74
N ASP A 6 18.42 28.81 -10.55
CA ASP A 6 18.14 30.16 -10.06
C ASP A 6 16.83 30.22 -9.24
N LYS A 7 15.86 29.35 -9.57
CA LYS A 7 14.56 29.27 -8.87
C LYS A 7 14.65 28.51 -7.55
N ILE A 8 15.61 27.60 -7.40
CA ILE A 8 15.78 26.82 -6.17
C ILE A 8 16.76 27.45 -5.19
N SER A 9 17.60 28.39 -5.62
CA SER A 9 18.60 29.05 -4.76
C SER A 9 18.01 29.59 -3.45
N PRO A 10 16.86 30.32 -3.43
CA PRO A 10 16.24 30.77 -2.18
C PRO A 10 15.78 29.60 -1.29
N HIS A 11 15.43 28.46 -1.89
CA HIS A 11 14.97 27.28 -1.17
C HIS A 11 16.10 26.51 -0.53
N LEU A 12 17.27 26.48 -1.18
CA LEU A 12 18.49 25.88 -0.64
C LEU A 12 19.03 26.69 0.54
N SER A 13 18.95 28.02 0.50
CA SER A 13 19.37 28.89 1.63
C SER A 13 18.54 28.72 2.90
N ASP A 14 17.31 28.21 2.77
CA ASP A 14 16.38 27.98 3.88
C ASP A 14 16.47 26.56 4.46
N LEU A 15 17.12 25.63 3.75
CA LEU A 15 17.54 24.40 4.39
C LEU A 15 18.53 24.79 5.49
N PRO A 16 18.65 24.05 6.60
CA PRO A 16 19.67 24.30 7.62
C PRO A 16 21.04 23.84 7.12
N VAL A 17 21.41 24.35 5.96
CA VAL A 17 22.76 24.37 5.43
C VAL A 17 23.37 25.66 5.94
N GLY A 18 24.20 25.56 6.98
CA GLY A 18 25.13 26.64 7.29
C GLY A 18 26.03 26.94 6.08
N PRO A 19 26.70 28.10 6.05
CA PRO A 19 27.52 28.55 4.90
C PRO A 19 28.70 27.61 4.52
N ASN A 20 28.96 26.54 5.30
CA ASN A 20 29.96 25.51 5.04
C ASN A 20 29.42 24.07 5.02
N SER A 21 28.11 23.85 5.13
CA SER A 21 27.55 22.49 5.09
C SER A 21 27.09 22.16 3.68
N LYS A 22 27.47 20.97 3.23
CA LYS A 22 27.05 20.39 1.96
C LYS A 22 25.89 19.43 2.21
N ALA A 23 24.92 19.38 1.31
CA ALA A 23 23.85 18.40 1.36
C ALA A 23 24.39 17.03 0.96
N LYS A 24 24.08 15.99 1.75
CA LYS A 24 24.30 14.61 1.32
C LYS A 24 23.40 14.32 0.13
N VAL A 25 23.88 13.57 -0.85
CA VAL A 25 23.08 13.17 -2.01
C VAL A 25 22.94 11.66 -2.01
N VAL A 26 21.71 11.20 -2.23
CA VAL A 26 21.41 9.77 -2.38
C VAL A 26 20.65 9.57 -3.68
N ILE A 27 21.18 8.73 -4.55
CA ILE A 27 20.59 8.34 -5.83
C ILE A 27 19.94 6.97 -5.67
N TYR A 28 18.64 6.88 -5.94
CA TYR A 28 17.91 5.61 -5.96
C TYR A 28 17.10 5.47 -7.24
N GLY A 29 16.89 4.22 -7.67
CA GLY A 29 15.98 3.91 -8.78
C GLY A 29 16.50 4.39 -10.14
N LEU A 30 17.82 4.53 -10.28
CA LEU A 30 18.43 4.94 -11.55
C LEU A 30 18.36 3.81 -12.58
N GLY A 31 18.38 2.55 -12.15
CA GLY A 31 18.64 1.39 -13.00
C GLY A 31 20.13 1.19 -13.33
N SER A 32 20.43 0.14 -14.09
CA SER A 32 21.79 -0.20 -14.55
C SER A 32 22.20 0.65 -15.76
N ILE A 33 23.34 1.33 -15.69
CA ILE A 33 23.85 2.11 -16.83
C ILE A 33 24.53 1.23 -17.89
N GLU A 34 24.95 0.02 -17.54
CA GLU A 34 25.44 -0.98 -18.49
C GLU A 34 24.32 -1.44 -19.44
N PHE A 35 23.12 -1.70 -18.88
CA PHE A 35 22.03 -2.35 -19.62
C PHE A 35 20.89 -1.41 -20.03
N ASN A 36 20.86 -0.17 -19.55
CA ASN A 36 19.74 0.73 -19.76
C ASN A 36 20.17 2.14 -20.20
N TYR A 37 19.74 2.51 -21.41
CA TYR A 37 20.01 3.81 -22.00
C TYR A 37 19.38 4.99 -21.23
N ASN A 38 18.18 4.81 -20.66
CA ASN A 38 17.53 5.84 -19.85
C ASN A 38 18.36 6.12 -18.60
N SER A 39 18.90 5.09 -17.95
CA SER A 39 19.80 5.20 -16.79
C SER A 39 21.07 5.96 -17.15
N GLN A 40 21.64 5.74 -18.34
CA GLN A 40 22.81 6.49 -18.82
C GLN A 40 22.50 7.99 -18.96
N VAL A 41 21.38 8.35 -19.59
CA VAL A 41 20.98 9.75 -19.81
C VAL A 41 20.64 10.44 -18.49
N GLN A 42 19.95 9.75 -17.59
CA GLN A 42 19.64 10.25 -16.24
C GLN A 42 20.90 10.47 -15.41
N LEU A 43 21.87 9.54 -15.46
CA LEU A 43 23.18 9.74 -14.82
C LEU A 43 23.91 10.95 -15.41
N ALA A 44 23.93 11.09 -16.75
CA ALA A 44 24.58 12.21 -17.41
C ALA A 44 23.99 13.54 -16.95
N LEU A 45 22.66 13.63 -16.81
CA LEU A 45 22.00 14.82 -16.27
C LEU A 45 22.44 15.11 -14.83
N PHE A 46 22.51 14.07 -13.99
CA PHE A 46 22.96 14.21 -12.61
C PHE A 46 24.41 14.70 -12.52
N LEU A 47 25.32 14.16 -13.33
CA LEU A 47 26.72 14.59 -13.38
C LEU A 47 26.85 16.05 -13.83
N LEU A 48 26.08 16.46 -14.84
CA LEU A 48 26.03 17.87 -15.28
C LEU A 48 25.50 18.80 -14.20
N LEU A 49 24.56 18.34 -13.38
CA LEU A 49 24.08 19.10 -12.22
C LEU A 49 25.18 19.22 -11.17
N LYS A 50 25.83 18.10 -10.82
CA LYS A 50 26.94 18.03 -9.86
C LYS A 50 28.06 19.03 -10.21
N ASP A 51 28.42 19.15 -11.48
CA ASP A 51 29.48 20.07 -11.92
C ASP A 51 29.09 21.56 -11.86
N ARG A 52 27.79 21.87 -11.73
CA ARG A 52 27.26 23.24 -11.71
C ARG A 52 26.96 23.77 -10.31
N VAL A 53 27.10 22.95 -9.29
CA VAL A 53 26.73 23.29 -7.91
C VAL A 53 27.81 22.91 -6.92
N ASP A 54 27.99 23.73 -5.89
CA ASP A 54 29.00 23.55 -4.85
C ASP A 54 28.42 23.00 -3.54
N TRP A 55 27.09 23.04 -3.38
CA TRP A 55 26.37 22.57 -2.20
C TRP A 55 26.27 21.04 -2.09
N MET A 56 26.63 20.27 -3.12
CA MET A 56 26.62 18.81 -3.06
C MET A 56 27.82 18.24 -2.29
N GLY A 57 27.52 17.37 -1.32
CA GLY A 57 28.45 16.68 -0.42
C GLY A 57 28.78 15.26 -0.89
N GLU A 58 28.83 14.32 0.06
CA GLU A 58 28.96 12.89 -0.25
C GLU A 58 27.77 12.44 -1.12
N ILE A 59 28.06 11.73 -2.21
CA ILE A 59 27.07 11.19 -3.14
C ILE A 59 27.10 9.67 -3.06
N GLU A 60 25.98 9.09 -2.62
CA GLU A 60 25.78 7.65 -2.57
C GLU A 60 24.75 7.22 -3.62
N ILE A 61 24.96 6.06 -4.23
CA ILE A 61 24.06 5.51 -5.25
C ILE A 61 23.73 4.04 -4.96
N TYR A 62 22.47 3.68 -5.13
CA TYR A 62 22.02 2.31 -5.06
C TYR A 62 20.88 2.02 -6.04
N ASP A 63 20.99 0.91 -6.75
CA ASP A 63 19.88 0.27 -7.43
C ASP A 63 20.07 -1.26 -7.35
N PRO A 64 19.02 -2.05 -7.07
CA PRO A 64 19.15 -3.51 -7.00
C PRO A 64 19.59 -4.16 -8.33
N VAL A 65 19.47 -3.46 -9.47
CA VAL A 65 19.91 -3.99 -10.77
C VAL A 65 21.32 -3.56 -11.17
N MET A 66 22.06 -2.83 -10.32
CA MET A 66 23.44 -2.42 -10.62
C MET A 66 24.34 -3.63 -10.87
N SER A 67 25.12 -3.56 -11.95
CA SER A 67 26.17 -4.51 -12.26
C SER A 67 27.51 -4.14 -11.62
N THR A 68 28.50 -5.01 -11.75
CA THR A 68 29.88 -4.68 -11.37
C THR A 68 30.46 -3.54 -12.19
N VAL A 69 30.11 -3.46 -13.48
CA VAL A 69 30.54 -2.36 -14.37
C VAL A 69 29.92 -1.04 -13.92
N ASP A 70 28.63 -1.04 -13.54
CA ASP A 70 27.98 0.15 -12.99
C ASP A 70 28.74 0.70 -11.78
N MET A 71 29.05 -0.18 -10.82
CA MET A 71 29.78 0.18 -9.59
C MET A 71 31.17 0.76 -9.87
N GLU A 72 31.91 0.20 -10.84
CA GLU A 72 33.21 0.72 -11.25
C GLU A 72 33.09 2.12 -11.87
N VAL A 73 32.12 2.31 -12.77
CA VAL A 73 31.87 3.60 -13.42
C VAL A 73 31.45 4.67 -12.41
N TYR A 74 30.61 4.31 -11.44
CA TYR A 74 30.25 5.21 -10.33
C TYR A 74 31.49 5.67 -9.55
N GLY A 75 32.43 4.75 -9.26
CA GLY A 75 33.71 5.07 -8.62
C GLY A 75 34.54 6.10 -9.40
N ILE A 76 34.61 5.96 -10.74
CA ILE A 76 35.31 6.93 -11.62
C ILE A 76 34.70 8.33 -11.50
N PHE A 77 33.37 8.43 -11.40
CA PHE A 77 32.66 9.70 -11.24
C PHE A 77 32.59 10.22 -9.79
N GLY A 78 33.28 9.56 -8.84
CA GLY A 78 33.27 9.94 -7.43
C GLY A 78 31.91 9.75 -6.76
N LEU A 79 31.14 8.76 -7.21
CA LEU A 79 29.87 8.31 -6.64
C LEU A 79 30.14 7.02 -5.85
N LYS A 80 29.68 6.96 -4.61
CA LYS A 80 29.86 5.78 -3.77
C LYS A 80 28.70 4.80 -3.96
N ALA A 81 28.97 3.69 -4.63
CA ALA A 81 28.00 2.60 -4.73
C ALA A 81 27.76 1.97 -3.35
N LEU A 82 26.49 1.83 -2.97
CA LEU A 82 26.10 1.09 -1.78
C LEU A 82 25.95 -0.39 -2.13
N HIS A 83 26.22 -1.27 -1.16
CA HIS A 83 26.06 -2.72 -1.32
C HIS A 83 24.83 -3.28 -0.61
N ASN A 84 24.23 -2.49 0.28
CA ASN A 84 23.08 -2.91 1.07
C ASN A 84 21.80 -2.27 0.52
N ASP A 85 20.78 -3.09 0.29
CA ASP A 85 19.45 -2.60 -0.08
C ASP A 85 18.74 -1.95 1.12
N GLU A 86 18.78 -0.63 1.16
CA GLU A 86 18.07 0.16 2.17
C GLU A 86 16.56 0.24 1.91
N ASN A 87 16.08 -0.33 0.80
CA ASN A 87 14.70 -0.26 0.34
C ASN A 87 14.18 1.20 0.24
N GLY A 88 15.06 2.17 -0.01
CA GLY A 88 14.73 3.60 0.03
C GLY A 88 14.40 4.16 1.42
N ARG A 89 14.70 3.45 2.51
CA ARG A 89 14.36 3.87 3.88
C ARG A 89 15.46 4.68 4.56
N ARG A 90 16.24 5.44 3.77
CA ARG A 90 17.29 6.30 4.31
C ARG A 90 16.68 7.47 5.10
N LYS A 91 16.93 7.48 6.40
CA LYS A 91 16.60 8.61 7.27
C LYS A 91 17.68 9.68 7.18
N ALA A 92 17.29 10.89 6.82
CA ALA A 92 18.16 12.06 6.75
C ALA A 92 18.69 12.42 8.15
N GLN A 93 20.00 12.63 8.25
CA GLN A 93 20.69 13.10 9.46
C GLN A 93 21.01 14.61 9.39
N GLY A 94 20.62 15.26 8.30
CA GLY A 94 20.87 16.66 7.95
C GLY A 94 20.39 16.90 6.51
N PRO A 95 20.72 18.06 5.89
CA PRO A 95 20.31 18.38 4.53
C PRO A 95 20.66 17.26 3.56
N THR A 96 19.64 16.65 2.95
CA THR A 96 19.79 15.46 2.09
C THR A 96 18.96 15.62 0.82
N MET A 97 19.64 15.57 -0.33
CA MET A 97 18.96 15.46 -1.62
C MET A 97 18.72 13.99 -1.96
N PHE A 98 17.51 13.64 -2.36
CA PHE A 98 17.24 12.39 -3.06
C PHE A 98 17.06 12.67 -4.56
N TYR A 99 17.92 12.06 -5.38
CA TYR A 99 17.76 12.04 -6.83
C TYR A 99 17.12 10.72 -7.23
N MET A 100 15.93 10.77 -7.80
CA MET A 100 15.17 9.59 -8.20
C MET A 100 14.43 9.87 -9.49
N PRO A 101 15.05 9.58 -10.63
CA PRO A 101 14.39 9.78 -11.91
C PRO A 101 13.44 8.59 -12.17
N SER A 102 12.14 8.86 -12.27
CA SER A 102 11.07 7.86 -12.43
C SER A 102 10.98 6.83 -11.29
N PRO A 103 10.79 7.26 -10.02
CA PRO A 103 10.77 6.32 -8.91
C PRO A 103 9.55 5.41 -8.96
N SER A 104 9.71 4.17 -8.49
CA SER A 104 8.55 3.36 -8.13
C SER A 104 7.80 4.02 -6.97
N TYR A 105 6.48 3.86 -6.92
CA TYR A 105 5.65 4.38 -5.84
C TYR A 105 6.12 3.89 -4.45
N PHE A 106 6.63 2.65 -4.38
CA PHE A 106 7.15 2.06 -3.14
C PHE A 106 8.40 2.79 -2.64
N LEU A 107 9.32 3.12 -3.55
CA LEU A 107 10.55 3.81 -3.22
C LEU A 107 10.27 5.20 -2.63
N LEU A 108 9.39 5.96 -3.29
CA LEU A 108 8.95 7.25 -2.78
C LEU A 108 8.23 7.13 -1.44
N GLY A 109 7.31 6.17 -1.31
CA GLY A 109 6.59 5.88 -0.08
C GLY A 109 7.52 5.58 1.10
N ASN A 110 8.60 4.83 0.86
CA ASN A 110 9.60 4.45 1.85
C ASN A 110 10.47 5.63 2.30
N ILE A 111 10.87 6.53 1.40
CA ILE A 111 11.63 7.74 1.76
C ILE A 111 10.79 8.65 2.63
N LEU A 112 9.54 8.90 2.23
CA LEU A 112 8.62 9.71 3.02
C LEU A 112 8.38 9.09 4.39
N GLU A 113 8.22 7.76 4.45
CA GLU A 113 8.06 7.03 5.71
C GLU A 113 9.27 7.17 6.65
N ALA A 114 10.48 6.92 6.14
CA ALA A 114 11.70 6.96 6.93
C ALA A 114 11.99 8.36 7.50
N ASN A 115 11.47 9.40 6.83
CA ASN A 115 11.65 10.79 7.19
C ASN A 115 10.39 11.44 7.77
N TRP A 116 9.37 10.66 8.18
CA TRP A 116 8.05 11.17 8.60
C TRP A 116 8.03 11.89 9.96
N SER A 117 8.75 13.00 10.06
CA SER A 117 8.73 13.94 11.18
C SER A 117 9.03 15.35 10.67
N SER A 118 8.57 16.39 11.37
CA SER A 118 8.84 17.78 10.96
C SER A 118 10.34 18.03 10.80
N SER A 119 11.13 17.58 11.78
CA SER A 119 12.59 17.74 11.78
C SER A 119 13.32 16.98 10.68
N SER A 120 12.74 15.93 10.11
CA SER A 120 13.38 15.16 9.03
C SER A 120 12.86 15.55 7.64
N LEU A 121 11.56 15.82 7.48
CA LEU A 121 11.00 16.24 6.19
C LEU A 121 11.58 17.58 5.73
N GLU A 122 11.79 18.53 6.64
CA GLU A 122 12.39 19.83 6.31
C GLU A 122 13.88 19.75 5.97
N GLN A 123 14.51 18.57 6.16
CA GLN A 123 15.91 18.33 5.80
C GLN A 123 16.06 17.71 4.41
N ILE A 124 14.96 17.20 3.84
CA ILE A 124 15.02 16.48 2.57
C ILE A 124 14.46 17.35 1.45
N PHE A 125 15.03 17.17 0.27
CA PHE A 125 14.47 17.69 -0.98
C PHE A 125 14.70 16.68 -2.09
N LEU A 126 13.78 16.64 -3.03
CA LEU A 126 13.73 15.62 -4.06
C LEU A 126 13.94 16.25 -5.42
N LEU A 127 14.68 15.56 -6.28
CA LEU A 127 14.72 15.82 -7.71
C LEU A 127 14.17 14.57 -8.42
N THR A 128 12.92 14.66 -8.86
CA THR A 128 12.10 13.54 -9.35
C THR A 128 11.01 14.04 -10.29
N ASN A 129 10.25 13.14 -10.92
CA ASN A 129 9.02 13.47 -11.63
C ASN A 129 7.95 14.01 -10.66
N SER A 130 6.98 14.72 -11.22
CA SER A 130 5.92 15.40 -10.51
C SER A 130 5.20 14.48 -9.53
N LEU A 131 5.23 14.86 -8.25
CA LEU A 131 4.55 14.11 -7.20
C LEU A 131 3.04 14.32 -7.25
N GLU A 132 2.58 15.43 -7.82
CA GLU A 132 1.16 15.69 -8.09
C GLU A 132 0.64 14.77 -9.19
N ALA A 133 1.29 14.74 -10.36
CA ALA A 133 0.92 13.83 -11.45
C ALA A 133 1.00 12.35 -11.02
N MET A 134 2.01 12.00 -10.20
CA MET A 134 2.14 10.66 -9.64
C MET A 134 0.95 10.29 -8.73
N GLU A 135 0.45 11.24 -7.94
CA GLU A 135 -0.68 11.02 -7.05
C GLU A 135 -1.97 10.71 -7.82
N GLU A 136 -2.17 11.33 -8.98
CA GLU A 136 -3.36 11.10 -9.81
C GLU A 136 -3.41 9.66 -10.37
N VAL A 137 -2.26 9.08 -10.71
CA VAL A 137 -2.18 7.77 -11.36
C VAL A 137 -1.93 6.59 -10.40
N LEU A 138 -1.68 6.84 -9.11
CA LEU A 138 -1.44 5.80 -8.11
C LEU A 138 -2.62 4.80 -8.05
N PRO A 139 -2.38 3.48 -8.03
CA PRO A 139 -3.47 2.52 -7.81
C PRO A 139 -4.17 2.80 -6.48
N SER A 140 -5.51 2.89 -6.51
CA SER A 140 -6.30 3.27 -5.34
C SER A 140 -6.50 2.17 -4.32
N TYR A 141 -6.02 0.95 -4.55
CA TYR A 141 -6.43 -0.18 -3.70
C TYR A 141 -5.29 -1.06 -3.18
N ASP A 142 -4.06 -0.88 -3.68
CA ASP A 142 -2.90 -1.60 -3.12
C ASP A 142 -2.49 -1.00 -1.77
N GLN A 143 -2.22 -1.86 -0.78
CA GLN A 143 -1.93 -1.43 0.58
C GLN A 143 -0.76 -0.44 0.67
N PHE A 144 0.28 -0.69 -0.13
CA PHE A 144 1.50 0.08 -0.13
C PHE A 144 1.33 1.38 -0.93
N THR A 145 0.60 1.33 -2.04
CA THR A 145 0.24 2.55 -2.80
C THR A 145 -0.69 3.45 -2.00
N VAL A 146 -1.61 2.92 -1.18
CA VAL A 146 -2.49 3.73 -0.32
C VAL A 146 -1.70 4.49 0.75
N ALA A 147 -0.71 3.83 1.39
CA ALA A 147 0.15 4.51 2.35
C ALA A 147 0.95 5.64 1.70
N THR A 148 1.50 5.38 0.51
CA THR A 148 2.21 6.38 -0.30
C THR A 148 1.29 7.54 -0.70
N ARG A 149 0.10 7.23 -1.22
CA ARG A 149 -0.93 8.21 -1.59
C ARG A 149 -1.26 9.13 -0.42
N ILE A 150 -1.57 8.58 0.75
CA ILE A 150 -1.88 9.39 1.94
C ILE A 150 -0.71 10.30 2.31
N ARG A 151 0.53 9.80 2.25
CA ARG A 151 1.71 10.64 2.52
C ARG A 151 1.83 11.75 1.49
N LEU A 152 1.61 11.47 0.20
CA LEU A 152 1.62 12.49 -0.84
C LEU A 152 0.53 13.55 -0.61
N SER A 153 -0.71 13.15 -0.35
CA SER A 153 -1.82 14.06 -0.07
C SER A 153 -1.55 14.95 1.15
N ILE A 154 -0.95 14.40 2.21
CA ILE A 154 -0.58 15.18 3.40
C ILE A 154 0.57 16.13 3.08
N THR A 155 1.61 15.64 2.39
CA THR A 155 2.76 16.47 2.04
C THR A 155 2.38 17.59 1.08
N HIS A 156 1.37 17.43 0.23
CA HIS A 156 0.87 18.48 -0.65
C HIS A 156 0.56 19.80 0.10
N LEU A 157 0.15 19.72 1.37
CA LEU A 157 -0.14 20.89 2.22
C LEU A 157 1.09 21.77 2.54
N PHE A 158 2.29 21.21 2.43
CA PHE A 158 3.55 21.88 2.80
C PHE A 158 4.71 21.58 1.82
N ARG A 159 4.41 20.89 0.72
CA ARG A 159 5.33 20.58 -0.37
C ARG A 159 5.29 21.74 -1.36
N LYS A 160 6.45 22.29 -1.66
CA LYS A 160 6.63 23.19 -2.79
C LYS A 160 7.29 22.43 -3.94
N GLU A 161 6.58 22.34 -5.05
CA GLU A 161 7.08 21.81 -6.31
C GLU A 161 7.57 22.96 -7.19
N ILE A 162 8.78 22.84 -7.73
CA ILE A 162 9.38 23.78 -8.67
C ILE A 162 9.67 22.99 -9.96
N PRO A 163 8.75 23.03 -10.94
CA PRO A 163 8.93 22.31 -12.19
C PRO A 163 10.16 22.80 -12.95
N ILE A 164 10.89 21.87 -13.55
CA ILE A 164 11.92 22.16 -14.53
C ILE A 164 11.22 22.23 -15.89
N PRO A 165 11.22 23.40 -16.58
CA PRO A 165 10.52 23.53 -17.84
C PRO A 165 11.03 22.52 -18.85
N GLU A 166 10.13 21.72 -19.43
CA GLU A 166 10.44 20.94 -20.61
C GLU A 166 10.71 21.91 -21.77
N SER A 167 11.84 21.76 -22.45
CA SER A 167 12.04 22.52 -23.69
C SER A 167 11.10 21.96 -24.74
N SER A 168 10.25 22.82 -25.34
CA SER A 168 9.39 22.47 -26.48
C SER A 168 10.12 21.80 -27.64
N ASP A 169 11.44 21.97 -27.70
CA ASP A 169 12.29 21.54 -28.82
C ASP A 169 12.97 20.17 -28.58
N CYS A 170 12.84 19.57 -27.38
CA CYS A 170 13.46 18.27 -27.10
C CYS A 170 12.52 17.12 -27.48
N GLN A 171 12.50 16.79 -28.77
CA GLN A 171 11.79 15.61 -29.29
C GLN A 171 12.49 14.28 -28.97
N MET A 172 13.71 14.33 -28.42
CA MET A 172 14.60 13.18 -28.32
C MET A 172 14.37 12.34 -27.05
N TYR A 173 13.83 12.93 -25.97
CA TYR A 173 13.59 12.24 -24.68
C TYR A 173 12.24 12.61 -24.00
N PRO A 174 11.11 12.68 -24.73
CA PRO A 174 9.88 13.29 -24.23
C PRO A 174 9.28 12.63 -22.99
N SER A 175 9.55 11.33 -22.76
CA SER A 175 9.04 10.60 -21.59
C SER A 175 10.03 10.49 -20.42
N LEU A 176 11.32 10.75 -20.64
CA LEU A 176 12.36 10.42 -19.67
C LEU A 176 12.34 11.37 -18.45
N PHE A 177 11.99 12.64 -18.70
CA PHE A 177 11.92 13.70 -17.70
C PHE A 177 10.54 14.36 -17.68
N LEU A 178 9.49 13.60 -18.03
CA LEU A 178 8.12 14.12 -18.04
C LEU A 178 7.72 14.62 -16.64
N GLY A 179 7.39 15.90 -16.53
CA GLY A 179 7.04 16.53 -15.25
C GLY A 179 8.18 16.56 -14.24
N PHE A 180 9.45 16.57 -14.67
CA PHE A 180 10.60 16.58 -13.76
C PHE A 180 10.69 17.90 -12.97
N GLY A 181 11.00 17.82 -11.68
CA GLY A 181 10.95 18.99 -10.81
C GLY A 181 11.68 18.80 -9.49
N TRP A 182 11.85 19.93 -8.80
CA TRP A 182 12.38 19.98 -7.45
C TRP A 182 11.23 20.00 -6.44
N HIS A 183 11.35 19.24 -5.36
CA HIS A 183 10.33 19.18 -4.31
C HIS A 183 10.97 19.49 -2.96
N PHE A 184 10.48 20.53 -2.30
CA PHE A 184 10.91 20.95 -0.97
C PHE A 184 9.75 20.83 0.02
N PHE A 185 10.03 20.47 1.27
CA PHE A 185 9.02 20.42 2.34
C PHE A 185 9.34 21.52 3.35
N LYS A 186 8.39 22.42 3.63
CA LYS A 186 8.61 23.56 4.53
C LYS A 186 7.39 23.87 5.38
N GLY A 187 7.61 24.29 6.64
CA GLY A 187 6.52 24.64 7.54
C GLY A 187 5.75 23.42 7.99
N VAL A 188 6.45 22.29 8.14
CA VAL A 188 5.86 20.98 8.44
C VAL A 188 5.31 21.00 9.86
N LYS A 189 3.98 21.04 9.97
CA LYS A 189 3.26 21.05 11.25
C LYS A 189 2.17 19.99 11.24
N ASN A 190 1.83 19.48 12.42
CA ASN A 190 0.70 18.57 12.63
C ASN A 190 0.74 17.30 11.76
N LEU A 191 1.93 16.71 11.56
CA LEU A 191 2.03 15.42 10.89
C LEU A 191 1.23 14.36 11.68
N PRO A 192 0.35 13.60 11.02
CA PRO A 192 -0.35 12.54 11.69
C PRO A 192 0.62 11.42 12.04
N VAL A 193 0.68 11.10 13.34
CA VAL A 193 1.42 9.95 13.86
C VAL A 193 0.74 8.65 13.41
N CYS A 194 -0.59 8.67 13.35
CA CYS A 194 -1.41 7.49 13.09
C CYS A 194 -1.81 7.38 11.60
N ILE A 195 -0.85 7.31 10.67
CA ILE A 195 -1.14 7.13 9.22
C ILE A 195 -2.08 5.93 9.00
N TRP A 196 -2.00 4.90 9.84
CA TRP A 196 -2.91 3.75 9.76
C TRP A 196 -4.40 4.13 9.90
N LEU A 197 -4.75 5.17 10.67
CA LEU A 197 -6.14 5.65 10.77
C LEU A 197 -6.62 6.29 9.47
N TYR A 198 -5.75 7.00 8.77
CA TYR A 198 -6.05 7.56 7.45
C TYR A 198 -6.23 6.45 6.43
N ARG A 199 -5.37 5.43 6.50
CA ARG A 199 -5.52 4.22 5.68
C ARG A 199 -6.87 3.55 5.96
N GLN A 200 -7.23 3.35 7.23
CA GLN A 200 -8.51 2.77 7.63
C GLN A 200 -9.69 3.55 7.05
N ARG A 201 -9.72 4.87 7.22
CA ARG A 201 -10.77 5.74 6.66
C ARG A 201 -10.84 5.68 5.13
N TYR A 202 -9.68 5.67 4.48
CA TYR A 202 -9.61 5.57 3.03
C TYR A 202 -10.22 4.25 2.54
N PHE A 203 -9.88 3.12 3.15
CA PHE A 203 -10.52 1.83 2.82
C PHE A 203 -12.01 1.85 3.13
N GLU A 204 -12.45 2.39 4.26
CA GLU A 204 -13.89 2.52 4.55
C GLU A 204 -14.63 3.34 3.49
N MET A 205 -14.03 4.42 2.98
CA MET A 205 -14.60 5.22 1.89
C MET A 205 -14.70 4.43 0.59
N VAL A 206 -13.62 3.77 0.20
CA VAL A 206 -13.56 2.93 -1.00
C VAL A 206 -14.59 1.80 -0.92
N ILE A 207 -14.64 1.11 0.21
CA ILE A 207 -15.61 0.05 0.49
C ILE A 207 -17.05 0.55 0.38
N LYS A 208 -17.36 1.69 0.99
CA LYS A 208 -18.70 2.31 0.88
C LYS A 208 -19.04 2.68 -0.56
N HIS A 209 -18.06 3.13 -1.35
CA HIS A 209 -18.27 3.46 -2.75
C HIS A 209 -18.64 2.20 -3.56
N ASP A 210 -17.88 1.11 -3.44
CA ASP A 210 -18.16 -0.14 -4.15
C ASP A 210 -19.52 -0.76 -3.75
N PHE A 211 -19.90 -0.68 -2.47
CA PHE A 211 -21.18 -1.20 -1.99
C PHE A 211 -22.41 -0.43 -2.51
N LYS A 212 -22.25 0.84 -2.90
CA LYS A 212 -23.30 1.60 -3.61
C LYS A 212 -23.49 1.13 -5.05
N SER A 213 -22.47 0.54 -5.66
CA SER A 213 -22.53 0.12 -7.06
C SER A 213 -23.40 -1.14 -7.23
N LYS A 214 -23.97 -1.35 -8.43
CA LYS A 214 -24.75 -2.57 -8.73
C LYS A 214 -23.89 -3.84 -8.80
N LYS A 215 -22.63 -3.70 -9.22
CA LYS A 215 -21.66 -4.77 -9.39
C LYS A 215 -20.40 -4.41 -8.65
N ILE A 216 -20.00 -5.26 -7.72
CA ILE A 216 -18.70 -5.13 -7.04
C ILE A 216 -17.58 -5.10 -8.09
N SER A 217 -16.72 -4.10 -8.04
CA SER A 217 -15.62 -3.98 -9.00
C SER A 217 -14.64 -5.14 -8.87
N LYS A 218 -14.01 -5.52 -9.99
CA LYS A 218 -12.98 -6.57 -10.01
C LYS A 218 -11.82 -6.20 -9.08
N GLU A 219 -11.41 -4.94 -9.13
CA GLU A 219 -10.38 -4.36 -8.28
C GLU A 219 -10.74 -4.48 -6.79
N PHE A 220 -11.98 -4.18 -6.40
CA PHE A 220 -12.43 -4.35 -5.02
C PHE A 220 -12.37 -5.80 -4.52
N LYS A 221 -12.84 -6.75 -5.34
CA LYS A 221 -12.74 -8.18 -5.03
C LYS A 221 -11.29 -8.61 -4.88
N GLU A 222 -10.42 -8.06 -5.73
CA GLU A 222 -9.02 -8.42 -5.69
C GLU A 222 -8.37 -7.96 -4.37
N ASN A 223 -8.64 -6.73 -3.92
CA ASN A 223 -7.97 -6.13 -2.76
C ASN A 223 -8.47 -6.64 -1.40
N LEU A 224 -9.77 -6.90 -1.24
CA LEU A 224 -10.29 -7.52 -0.01
C LEU A 224 -9.74 -8.94 0.21
N ALA A 225 -9.36 -9.60 -0.88
CA ALA A 225 -8.79 -10.94 -0.86
C ALA A 225 -7.28 -10.96 -0.61
N PHE A 226 -6.57 -9.81 -0.64
CA PHE A 226 -5.11 -9.77 -0.53
C PHE A 226 -4.58 -9.56 0.89
N ILE A 227 -5.39 -9.07 1.83
CA ILE A 227 -4.82 -8.34 2.97
C ILE A 227 -5.28 -8.90 4.32
N ARG A 228 -4.38 -9.64 4.99
CA ARG A 228 -4.35 -9.67 6.47
C ARG A 228 -3.81 -8.31 6.91
N TYR A 229 -4.69 -7.34 7.10
CA TYR A 229 -4.27 -5.99 7.49
C TYR A 229 -3.50 -6.05 8.81
N PRO A 230 -2.53 -5.18 9.11
CA PRO A 230 -1.86 -5.16 10.42
C PRO A 230 -2.86 -5.13 11.59
N ARG A 231 -2.56 -5.66 12.78
CA ARG A 231 -3.49 -5.64 13.93
C ARG A 231 -4.00 -4.24 14.29
N ASP A 232 -3.19 -3.21 14.02
CA ASP A 232 -3.53 -1.81 14.23
C ASP A 232 -4.59 -1.30 13.24
N PHE A 233 -4.76 -2.00 12.11
CA PHE A 233 -5.96 -1.98 11.30
C PHE A 233 -7.01 -2.83 12.01
N ARG A 234 -7.68 -2.22 12.99
CA ARG A 234 -9.01 -2.68 13.32
C ARG A 234 -9.84 -2.41 12.07
N MET A 235 -10.00 -3.40 11.20
CA MET A 235 -11.24 -3.46 10.43
C MET A 235 -12.34 -3.60 11.47
N CYS A 236 -12.78 -2.47 12.04
CA CYS A 236 -14.05 -2.37 12.72
C CYS A 236 -15.04 -2.97 11.74
N ALA A 237 -15.82 -3.97 12.18
CA ALA A 237 -16.85 -4.58 11.37
C ALA A 237 -17.57 -3.46 10.60
N LEU A 238 -17.60 -3.56 9.27
CA LEU A 238 -18.07 -2.44 8.45
C LEU A 238 -19.47 -2.03 8.92
N PRO A 239 -19.80 -0.74 8.97
CA PRO A 239 -21.17 -0.35 9.28
C PRO A 239 -22.11 -1.03 8.28
N HIS A 240 -23.29 -1.45 8.76
CA HIS A 240 -24.28 -2.08 7.89
C HIS A 240 -24.60 -1.14 6.71
N GLN A 241 -24.72 -1.73 5.52
CA GLN A 241 -24.95 -0.99 4.28
C GLN A 241 -26.40 -1.23 3.87
N VAL A 242 -27.10 -0.16 3.50
CA VAL A 242 -28.47 -0.24 2.96
C VAL A 242 -28.48 -1.19 1.77
N GLY A 243 -29.38 -2.17 1.78
CA GLY A 243 -29.53 -3.23 0.80
C GLY A 243 -28.54 -4.38 0.93
N TRP A 244 -27.71 -4.44 1.97
CA TRP A 244 -26.75 -5.53 2.20
C TRP A 244 -27.01 -6.25 3.50
N PHE A 245 -27.08 -7.58 3.43
CA PHE A 245 -27.13 -8.42 4.61
C PHE A 245 -25.72 -8.80 5.04
N LYS A 246 -25.54 -9.07 6.33
CA LYS A 246 -24.25 -9.46 6.90
C LYS A 246 -24.33 -10.82 7.55
N LEU A 247 -23.33 -11.65 7.28
CA LEU A 247 -23.11 -12.93 7.94
C LEU A 247 -21.73 -12.95 8.59
N ASN A 248 -21.69 -12.91 9.91
CA ASN A 248 -20.48 -13.22 10.68
C ASN A 248 -20.40 -14.73 10.84
N ILE A 249 -19.27 -15.35 10.48
CA ILE A 249 -19.04 -16.80 10.62
C ILE A 249 -17.84 -17.08 11.53
N TYR A 250 -17.92 -18.19 12.24
CA TYR A 250 -16.86 -18.71 13.09
C TYR A 250 -16.86 -20.24 13.04
N GLY A 251 -15.68 -20.84 13.06
CA GLY A 251 -15.51 -22.28 13.09
C GLY A 251 -14.20 -22.64 13.76
N ILE A 252 -14.25 -23.64 14.64
CA ILE A 252 -13.08 -24.24 15.26
C ILE A 252 -13.16 -25.74 15.06
N GLY A 253 -12.06 -26.29 14.56
CA GLY A 253 -11.89 -27.70 14.36
C GLY A 253 -11.91 -28.46 15.69
N ARG A 254 -11.97 -29.79 15.59
CA ARG A 254 -11.91 -30.66 16.77
C ARG A 254 -10.53 -30.56 17.43
N LYS A 255 -10.51 -30.50 18.77
CA LYS A 255 -9.29 -30.62 19.58
C LYS A 255 -9.39 -31.85 20.48
N GLU A 256 -8.26 -32.32 21.01
CA GLU A 256 -8.25 -33.47 21.93
C GLU A 256 -9.15 -33.17 23.14
N GLY A 257 -10.16 -34.02 23.37
CA GLY A 257 -11.14 -33.84 24.44
C GLY A 257 -12.29 -32.85 24.18
N GLU A 258 -12.32 -32.16 23.03
CA GLU A 258 -13.37 -31.18 22.71
C GLU A 258 -13.99 -31.42 21.32
N LEU A 259 -15.33 -31.35 21.23
CA LEU A 259 -16.04 -31.39 19.96
C LEU A 259 -15.70 -30.18 19.09
N GLY A 260 -15.56 -30.41 17.79
CA GLY A 260 -15.50 -29.32 16.82
C GLY A 260 -16.84 -28.58 16.79
N ARG A 261 -16.80 -27.30 16.45
CA ARG A 261 -18.00 -26.45 16.43
C ARG A 261 -17.89 -25.35 15.39
N TYR A 262 -19.04 -24.95 14.87
CA TYR A 262 -19.15 -23.79 14.01
C TYR A 262 -20.45 -23.04 14.28
N GLY A 263 -20.48 -21.76 13.95
CA GLY A 263 -21.64 -20.92 14.18
C GLY A 263 -21.54 -19.59 13.48
N GLY A 264 -22.67 -18.91 13.38
CA GLY A 264 -22.73 -17.62 12.73
C GLY A 264 -23.95 -16.82 13.12
N VAL A 265 -23.87 -15.53 12.82
CA VAL A 265 -24.93 -14.57 13.07
C VAL A 265 -25.23 -13.81 11.79
N PHE A 266 -26.48 -13.93 11.35
CA PHE A 266 -27.02 -13.25 10.19
C PHE A 266 -27.74 -11.97 10.63
N LYS A 267 -27.42 -10.86 10.00
CA LYS A 267 -28.00 -9.54 10.27
C LYS A 267 -28.57 -8.92 9.01
N ASP A 268 -29.63 -8.14 9.16
CA ASP A 268 -30.18 -7.32 8.08
C ASP A 268 -29.33 -6.06 7.82
N GLU A 269 -29.80 -5.23 6.90
CA GLU A 269 -29.18 -3.94 6.55
C GLU A 269 -29.18 -2.90 7.69
N GLY A 270 -30.07 -3.04 8.68
CA GLY A 270 -30.13 -2.20 9.88
C GLY A 270 -29.23 -2.73 11.01
N GLY A 271 -28.66 -3.92 10.85
CA GLY A 271 -27.87 -4.62 11.85
C GLY A 271 -28.69 -5.43 12.85
N ASN A 272 -30.00 -5.59 12.64
CA ASN A 272 -30.83 -6.44 13.46
C ASN A 272 -30.50 -7.90 13.17
N CYS A 273 -30.39 -8.71 14.23
CA CYS A 273 -30.16 -10.14 14.09
C CYS A 273 -31.40 -10.81 13.48
N LEU A 274 -31.25 -11.43 12.31
CA LEU A 274 -32.29 -12.22 11.64
C LEU A 274 -32.29 -13.66 12.15
N THR A 275 -31.11 -14.26 12.21
CA THR A 275 -30.93 -15.62 12.70
C THR A 275 -29.51 -15.81 13.21
N LYS A 276 -29.35 -16.78 14.11
CA LYS A 276 -28.07 -17.23 14.62
C LYS A 276 -28.08 -18.73 14.75
N TYR A 277 -26.93 -19.35 14.57
CA TYR A 277 -26.80 -20.80 14.61
C TYR A 277 -25.47 -21.21 15.23
N CYS A 278 -25.49 -22.38 15.85
CA CYS A 278 -24.32 -23.05 16.40
C CYS A 278 -24.53 -24.55 16.27
N TYR A 279 -23.50 -25.25 15.80
CA TYR A 279 -23.50 -26.69 15.61
C TYR A 279 -22.23 -27.30 16.18
N LYS A 280 -22.38 -28.44 16.87
CA LYS A 280 -21.28 -29.25 17.39
C LYS A 280 -21.18 -30.54 16.58
N PHE A 281 -19.97 -31.03 16.36
CA PHE A 281 -19.73 -32.24 15.57
C PHE A 281 -18.57 -33.07 16.13
N GLU A 282 -18.68 -34.40 15.93
CA GLU A 282 -17.71 -35.39 16.42
C GLU A 282 -16.61 -35.72 15.40
N SER A 283 -16.75 -35.27 14.15
CA SER A 283 -15.89 -35.64 13.01
C SER A 283 -14.40 -35.38 13.26
N ASN A 284 -13.56 -36.34 12.84
CA ASN A 284 -12.11 -36.34 13.02
C ASN A 284 -11.33 -35.49 11.99
N PHE A 285 -12.01 -34.85 11.03
CA PHE A 285 -11.36 -34.35 9.80
C PHE A 285 -11.45 -32.83 9.58
N GLU A 286 -11.97 -32.07 10.53
CA GLU A 286 -12.22 -30.65 10.31
C GLU A 286 -11.22 -29.80 11.09
N ASP A 287 -10.32 -29.15 10.35
CA ASP A 287 -9.54 -28.01 10.84
C ASP A 287 -10.44 -26.74 10.91
N ASP A 288 -9.89 -25.65 11.44
CA ASP A 288 -10.63 -24.38 11.61
C ASP A 288 -11.13 -23.81 10.27
N VAL A 289 -10.47 -24.11 9.14
CA VAL A 289 -10.90 -23.67 7.81
C VAL A 289 -12.13 -24.44 7.38
N ILE A 290 -12.11 -25.76 7.53
CA ILE A 290 -13.22 -26.63 7.18
C ILE A 290 -14.46 -26.33 8.03
N ALA A 291 -14.27 -26.15 9.34
CA ALA A 291 -15.35 -25.76 10.25
C ALA A 291 -15.94 -24.38 9.86
N GLY A 292 -15.09 -23.42 9.49
CA GLY A 292 -15.55 -22.12 9.00
C GLY A 292 -16.33 -22.20 7.68
N LEU A 293 -15.90 -23.04 6.73
CA LEU A 293 -16.61 -23.26 5.46
C LEU A 293 -17.97 -23.94 5.70
N ALA A 294 -18.04 -24.88 6.64
CA ALA A 294 -19.30 -25.48 7.07
C ALA A 294 -20.25 -24.43 7.66
N SER A 295 -19.73 -23.48 8.47
CA SER A 295 -20.50 -22.33 8.94
C SER A 295 -21.08 -21.53 7.78
N LEU A 296 -20.23 -21.12 6.82
CA LEU A 296 -20.67 -20.33 5.67
C LEU A 296 -21.77 -21.04 4.89
N LYS A 297 -21.55 -22.32 4.56
CA LYS A 297 -22.53 -23.16 3.86
C LYS A 297 -23.87 -23.16 4.61
N TYR A 298 -23.85 -23.46 5.91
CA TYR A 298 -25.06 -23.52 6.71
C TYR A 298 -25.78 -22.16 6.75
N GLY A 299 -25.06 -21.07 6.97
CA GLY A 299 -25.63 -19.72 6.95
C GLY A 299 -26.34 -19.39 5.63
N LEU A 300 -25.76 -19.79 4.49
CA LEU A 300 -26.35 -19.60 3.16
C LEU A 300 -27.61 -20.45 2.93
N THR A 301 -27.75 -21.59 3.61
CA THR A 301 -28.99 -22.39 3.55
C THR A 301 -30.14 -21.80 4.35
N LEU A 302 -29.85 -20.99 5.38
CA LEU A 302 -30.87 -20.36 6.22
C LEU A 302 -31.45 -19.09 5.59
N VAL A 303 -30.61 -18.26 4.98
CA VAL A 303 -31.01 -16.97 4.42
C VAL A 303 -30.31 -16.79 3.07
N LYS A 304 -31.11 -16.52 2.04
CA LYS A 304 -30.62 -16.27 0.68
C LYS A 304 -30.85 -14.81 0.28
N PRO A 305 -29.96 -13.88 0.65
CA PRO A 305 -30.09 -12.48 0.29
C PRO A 305 -29.66 -12.24 -1.17
N GLU A 306 -30.12 -11.14 -1.77
CA GLU A 306 -29.58 -10.68 -3.06
C GLU A 306 -28.13 -10.17 -2.93
N ARG A 307 -27.79 -9.62 -1.76
CA ARG A 307 -26.52 -8.96 -1.46
C ARG A 307 -25.99 -9.36 -0.08
N LEU A 308 -24.77 -9.88 -0.03
CA LEU A 308 -24.19 -10.48 1.17
C LEU A 308 -22.77 -9.99 1.46
N ILE A 309 -22.55 -9.63 2.72
CA ILE A 309 -21.23 -9.41 3.30
C ILE A 309 -20.94 -10.55 4.26
N VAL A 310 -19.84 -11.27 4.04
CA VAL A 310 -19.36 -12.34 4.93
C VAL A 310 -18.10 -11.87 5.65
N GLU A 311 -18.11 -11.97 6.98
CA GLU A 311 -17.00 -11.62 7.87
C GLU A 311 -16.49 -12.87 8.58
N SER A 312 -15.19 -13.13 8.50
CA SER A 312 -14.52 -14.25 9.21
C SER A 312 -13.17 -13.81 9.79
N ASP A 313 -12.80 -14.38 10.93
CA ASP A 313 -11.46 -14.26 11.53
C ASP A 313 -10.46 -15.31 11.02
N ASN A 314 -10.88 -16.19 10.11
CA ASN A 314 -10.01 -17.16 9.46
C ASN A 314 -9.54 -16.66 8.07
N ILE A 315 -8.32 -16.15 8.00
CA ILE A 315 -7.74 -15.59 6.76
C ILE A 315 -7.60 -16.63 5.64
N MET A 316 -7.32 -17.89 5.97
CA MET A 316 -7.15 -18.95 4.97
C MET A 316 -8.47 -19.27 4.28
N LEU A 317 -9.57 -19.33 5.04
CA LEU A 317 -10.92 -19.46 4.48
C LEU A 317 -11.23 -18.32 3.51
N VAL A 318 -10.97 -17.07 3.91
CA VAL A 318 -11.22 -15.88 3.08
C VAL A 318 -10.44 -15.98 1.76
N HIS A 319 -9.17 -16.41 1.80
CA HIS A 319 -8.39 -16.62 0.59
C HIS A 319 -8.94 -17.72 -0.31
N TYR A 320 -9.40 -18.83 0.26
CA TYR A 320 -10.00 -19.93 -0.51
C TYR A 320 -11.31 -19.53 -1.20
N VAL A 321 -12.23 -18.88 -0.48
CA VAL A 321 -13.51 -18.44 -1.05
C VAL A 321 -13.31 -17.38 -2.14
N ASN A 322 -12.29 -16.53 -2.00
CA ASN A 322 -11.92 -15.53 -3.00
C ASN A 322 -11.02 -16.08 -4.13
N GLY A 323 -10.76 -17.39 -4.19
CA GLY A 323 -9.99 -18.02 -5.27
C GLY A 323 -8.51 -17.64 -5.31
N ARG A 324 -7.91 -17.26 -4.16
CA ARG A 324 -6.52 -16.81 -4.07
C ARG A 324 -5.51 -17.91 -3.81
N LEU A 325 -5.94 -18.94 -3.11
CA LEU A 325 -5.12 -20.10 -2.81
C LEU A 325 -5.70 -21.31 -3.51
N LYS A 326 -4.82 -22.14 -4.04
CA LYS A 326 -5.23 -23.44 -4.60
C LYS A 326 -5.69 -24.33 -3.44
N PRO A 327 -6.97 -24.71 -3.37
CA PRO A 327 -7.46 -25.58 -2.31
C PRO A 327 -6.94 -27.01 -2.49
N ASN A 328 -6.83 -27.75 -1.38
CA ASN A 328 -6.76 -29.20 -1.43
C ASN A 328 -8.13 -29.78 -1.84
N GLU A 329 -8.20 -31.06 -2.17
CA GLU A 329 -9.44 -31.68 -2.67
C GLU A 329 -10.62 -31.57 -1.68
N ILE A 330 -10.36 -31.66 -0.36
CA ILE A 330 -11.41 -31.56 0.65
C ILE A 330 -12.01 -30.14 0.67
N VAL A 331 -11.16 -29.11 0.68
CA VAL A 331 -11.59 -27.72 0.63
C VAL A 331 -12.30 -27.41 -0.69
N LYS A 332 -11.79 -27.96 -1.80
CA LYS A 332 -12.36 -27.76 -3.14
C LYS A 332 -13.81 -28.23 -3.22
N VAL A 333 -14.10 -29.45 -2.75
CA VAL A 333 -15.48 -29.99 -2.74
C VAL A 333 -16.41 -29.08 -1.92
N LYS A 334 -15.98 -28.64 -0.74
CA LYS A 334 -16.80 -27.72 0.09
C LYS A 334 -17.00 -26.36 -0.57
N LEU A 335 -16.00 -25.84 -1.28
CA LEU A 335 -16.12 -24.59 -2.03
C LEU A 335 -17.10 -24.71 -3.20
N GLU A 336 -17.12 -25.83 -3.92
CA GLU A 336 -18.07 -26.07 -5.01
C GLU A 336 -19.52 -25.96 -4.51
N GLU A 337 -19.85 -26.62 -3.40
CA GLU A 337 -21.17 -26.52 -2.76
C GLU A 337 -21.51 -25.08 -2.33
N ILE A 338 -20.53 -24.34 -1.81
CA ILE A 338 -20.72 -22.94 -1.40
C ILE A 338 -20.94 -22.04 -2.62
N PHE A 339 -20.20 -22.24 -3.70
CA PHE A 339 -20.34 -21.44 -4.92
C PHE A 339 -21.69 -21.68 -5.62
N GLU A 340 -22.22 -22.89 -5.56
CA GLU A 340 -23.59 -23.17 -5.99
C GLU A 340 -24.60 -22.35 -5.19
N LEU A 341 -24.47 -22.30 -3.85
CA LEU A 341 -25.35 -21.50 -2.99
C LEU A 341 -25.22 -19.99 -3.23
N LEU A 342 -24.00 -19.53 -3.52
CA LEU A 342 -23.71 -18.12 -3.85
C LEU A 342 -24.15 -17.73 -5.27
N THR A 343 -24.59 -18.67 -6.10
CA THR A 343 -25.06 -18.37 -7.45
C THR A 343 -26.28 -17.44 -7.40
N GLY A 344 -26.17 -16.30 -8.08
CA GLY A 344 -27.18 -15.24 -8.09
C GLY A 344 -27.08 -14.25 -6.93
N ILE A 345 -26.15 -14.43 -5.99
CA ILE A 345 -25.90 -13.50 -4.88
C ILE A 345 -24.74 -12.58 -5.26
N THR A 346 -24.91 -11.28 -5.05
CA THR A 346 -23.77 -10.35 -5.08
C THR A 346 -23.10 -10.38 -3.72
N TYR A 347 -21.92 -10.99 -3.61
CA TYR A 347 -21.27 -11.20 -2.31
C TYR A 347 -19.85 -10.68 -2.22
N VAL A 348 -19.44 -10.39 -0.97
CA VAL A 348 -18.08 -10.06 -0.56
C VAL A 348 -17.72 -10.90 0.65
N VAL A 349 -16.54 -11.52 0.65
CA VAL A 349 -15.99 -12.24 1.81
C VAL A 349 -14.66 -11.61 2.19
N TYR A 350 -14.52 -11.17 3.44
CA TYR A 350 -13.28 -10.54 3.90
C TYR A 350 -12.95 -10.89 5.36
N HIS A 351 -11.68 -10.69 5.69
CA HIS A 351 -11.14 -10.99 7.00
C HIS A 351 -11.39 -9.85 8.00
N VAL A 352 -11.85 -10.20 9.19
CA VAL A 352 -11.96 -9.31 10.36
C VAL A 352 -11.14 -9.88 11.52
N TYR A 353 -10.69 -9.03 12.43
CA TYR A 353 -10.01 -9.51 13.63
C TYR A 353 -10.97 -10.17 14.63
N GLU A 354 -10.44 -11.02 15.50
CA GLU A 354 -11.20 -11.75 16.52
C GLU A 354 -12.14 -10.83 17.33
N ASP A 355 -11.67 -9.64 17.72
CA ASP A 355 -12.45 -8.63 18.45
C ASP A 355 -13.66 -8.12 17.64
N ALA A 356 -13.49 -7.95 16.34
CA ALA A 356 -14.55 -7.54 15.42
C ALA A 356 -15.51 -8.70 15.08
N ASN A 357 -15.02 -9.95 15.15
CA ASN A 357 -15.84 -11.16 14.95
C ASN A 357 -16.43 -11.72 16.26
N LYS A 358 -16.32 -10.98 17.37
CA LYS A 358 -16.75 -11.42 18.70
C LYS A 358 -18.17 -11.98 18.72
N VAL A 359 -19.07 -11.37 17.95
CA VAL A 359 -20.47 -11.82 17.84
C VAL A 359 -20.56 -13.27 17.34
N ALA A 360 -19.84 -13.66 16.28
CA ALA A 360 -19.86 -15.05 15.84
C ALA A 360 -19.09 -15.97 16.78
N ARG A 361 -18.02 -15.49 17.42
CA ARG A 361 -17.24 -16.27 18.39
C ARG A 361 -18.04 -16.60 19.64
N GLU A 362 -18.71 -15.62 20.25
CA GLU A 362 -19.51 -15.83 21.47
C GLU A 362 -20.68 -16.79 21.26
N TRP A 363 -21.25 -16.82 20.05
CA TRP A 363 -22.34 -17.74 19.73
C TRP A 363 -21.86 -19.08 19.18
N GLY A 364 -20.68 -19.12 18.55
CA GLY A 364 -20.07 -20.33 18.00
C GLY A 364 -19.22 -21.11 19.01
N LEU A 365 -18.81 -20.50 20.13
CA LEU A 365 -18.29 -21.15 21.33
C LEU A 365 -19.43 -21.73 22.16
#